data_AF-A0A813SV48-F1
#
_entry.id   AF-A0A813SV48-F1
#
_cell.length_a   1.000
_cell.length_b   1.000
_cell.length_c   1.000
_cell.angle_alpha   90.00
_cell.angle_beta   90.00
_cell.angle_gamma   90.00
#
_symmetry.space_group_name_H-M   'P 1'
#
loop_
_entity.id
_entity.type
_entity.pdbx_description
1 polymer ?
#
loop_
_entity_poly.entity_id
_entity_poly.type
_entity_poly.pdbx_seq_one_letter_code
_entity_poly.pdbx_strand_id
1 'polypeptide(L)'
;MLLLARLFNIYSIRHSSKTREYFANLKKFYRSTTLDLFMASTNRTCFVFDKEESTKILIQMIYEIPTTTVRRKFNLLRSVDESVSQTIRRLTANIERSSKKVNFKANKRREKQQNNSSNTSTEQDSIIIQLLDSNNEIIDENQTNKQAWLSCRKLLINEQTYDVEYNAPAVIKFRFPDIIMTNTIVTALVDLDYGDWEHSLFDWYVTDEIKIQANDENEDTIDDSQWIHVHRGPFCTFHDEHVNKYVRLSCLPRNDLLRQGMQAVHVSKARIIPCPIDLPMNTRHQLTQDYFPIDSNDLRLVSYNILANGYASSTGAGEIIYPYCPQDYLEHDYRKPLLLREILGFHADIISIQECDTRFFERELSLVLKEHGYLGDMKIKSENVQEGEAIFYRKDRFTAINSHSIRIGDYLRDSKHLEHIRQRCVLVPEINTHLLERNTILQVLALQPQGQTNEIFLICNTHLYFHPTADIVRCFQVVVSCEHIKEVKQFYEQQNKNVSIIWSGDFNANVTSLAFQFLFSGCLLTDTNHRSYNEDYATLIKDFNHNSSLELSTYSQYAYTNYMLNFHGVIDHIFFEGKKFQFKRCIPMPTHEEVTEFSALPSCKIPSDHLAVVVELEMIK
;
A
#
# COMPACT_ATOMS: atom_id res chain seq x y z
N MET A 1 13.13 29.38 -25.37
CA MET A 1 13.57 29.93 -24.06
C MET A 1 12.43 30.29 -23.11
N LEU A 2 11.30 30.85 -23.56
CA LEU A 2 10.15 31.18 -22.68
C LEU A 2 9.31 29.97 -22.17
N LEU A 3 9.43 28.79 -22.80
CA LEU A 3 8.78 27.55 -22.31
C LEU A 3 9.52 26.88 -21.13
N LEU A 4 10.85 27.04 -21.04
CA LEU A 4 11.66 26.46 -19.95
C LEU A 4 11.44 27.18 -18.61
N ALA A 5 11.18 28.49 -18.62
CA ALA A 5 10.90 29.26 -17.42
C ALA A 5 9.52 28.95 -16.78
N ARG A 6 8.53 28.51 -17.57
CA ARG A 6 7.23 28.07 -17.05
C ARG A 6 7.29 26.67 -16.44
N LEU A 7 8.12 25.77 -16.97
CA LEU A 7 8.36 24.44 -16.39
C LEU A 7 9.06 24.55 -15.03
N PHE A 8 10.08 25.41 -14.89
CA PHE A 8 10.73 25.66 -13.59
C PHE A 8 9.80 26.30 -12.56
N ASN A 9 8.91 27.22 -12.97
CA ASN A 9 7.93 27.82 -12.05
C ASN A 9 6.83 26.84 -11.64
N ILE A 10 6.35 25.96 -12.54
CA ILE A 10 5.35 24.93 -12.19
C ILE A 10 5.96 23.86 -11.27
N TYR A 11 7.21 23.45 -11.52
CA TYR A 11 7.94 22.55 -10.62
C TYR A 11 8.18 23.24 -9.26
N SER A 12 8.76 24.43 -9.22
CA SER A 12 9.01 25.18 -7.97
C SER A 12 7.72 25.43 -7.17
N ILE A 13 6.59 25.74 -7.83
CA ILE A 13 5.29 25.91 -7.15
C ILE A 13 4.77 24.58 -6.59
N ARG A 14 4.83 23.47 -7.34
CA ARG A 14 4.44 22.13 -6.85
C ARG A 14 5.35 21.60 -5.75
N HIS A 15 6.65 21.88 -5.81
CA HIS A 15 7.62 21.52 -4.77
C HIS A 15 7.39 22.38 -3.51
N SER A 16 7.16 23.69 -3.65
CA SER A 16 6.80 24.56 -2.52
C SER A 16 5.47 24.20 -1.87
N SER A 17 4.50 23.66 -2.62
CA SER A 17 3.22 23.18 -2.07
C SER A 17 3.42 21.91 -1.25
N LYS A 18 4.22 20.96 -1.73
CA LYS A 18 4.58 19.72 -1.01
C LYS A 18 5.31 20.03 0.31
N THR A 19 6.28 20.96 0.30
CA THR A 19 7.00 21.36 1.52
C THR A 19 6.09 22.10 2.51
N ARG A 20 5.17 22.94 2.03
CA ARG A 20 4.16 23.58 2.88
C ARG A 20 3.21 22.56 3.49
N GLU A 21 2.75 21.59 2.70
CA GLU A 21 1.90 20.50 3.15
C GLU A 21 2.60 19.62 4.19
N TYR A 22 3.88 19.31 3.99
CA TYR A 22 4.72 18.59 4.95
C TYR A 22 4.72 19.25 6.33
N PHE A 23 5.12 20.53 6.42
CA PHE A 23 5.16 21.22 7.72
C PHE A 23 3.76 21.48 8.29
N ALA A 24 2.74 21.62 7.44
CA ALA A 24 1.35 21.72 7.90
C ALA A 24 0.88 20.41 8.53
N ASN A 25 1.19 19.27 7.92
CA ASN A 25 0.87 17.93 8.41
C ASN A 25 1.63 17.62 9.71
N LEU A 26 2.95 17.85 9.75
CA LEU A 26 3.75 17.66 10.97
C LEU A 26 3.21 18.53 12.13
N LYS A 27 2.88 19.80 11.84
CA LYS A 27 2.28 20.67 12.85
C LYS A 27 0.89 20.22 13.28
N LYS A 28 0.01 19.86 12.34
CA LYS A 28 -1.37 19.43 12.63
C LYS A 28 -1.37 18.15 13.45
N PHE A 29 -0.55 17.19 13.05
CA PHE A 29 -0.50 15.88 13.66
C PHE A 29 -0.06 15.95 15.13
N TYR A 30 0.99 16.72 15.39
CA TYR A 30 1.45 16.96 16.74
C TYR A 30 0.77 18.17 17.43
N ARG A 31 -0.30 18.74 16.86
CA ARG A 31 -1.18 19.71 17.55
C ARG A 31 -2.29 19.00 18.32
N SER A 32 -2.73 17.83 17.86
CA SER A 32 -3.94 17.15 18.37
C SER A 32 -3.66 15.89 19.21
N THR A 33 -2.40 15.50 19.35
CA THR A 33 -2.01 14.36 20.16
C THR A 33 -1.76 14.84 21.57
N THR A 34 -2.66 14.43 22.46
CA THR A 34 -2.58 14.37 23.92
C THR A 34 -1.20 14.61 24.53
N LEU A 35 -1.08 15.72 25.25
CA LEU A 35 0.07 16.10 26.08
C LEU A 35 0.59 14.98 27.02
N ASP A 36 -0.26 14.02 27.39
CA ASP A 36 0.03 13.01 28.40
C ASP A 36 0.63 11.70 27.87
N LEU A 37 0.47 11.38 26.58
CA LEU A 37 1.08 10.20 25.96
C LEU A 37 2.57 10.41 25.61
N PHE A 38 3.07 11.64 25.77
CA PHE A 38 4.40 12.02 25.27
C PHE A 38 5.59 11.40 26.01
N MET A 39 5.46 10.91 27.24
CA MET A 39 6.65 10.65 28.06
C MET A 39 6.41 9.55 29.11
N ALA A 40 6.51 8.29 28.70
CA ALA A 40 7.18 7.30 29.57
C ALA A 40 8.72 7.48 29.51
N SER A 41 9.26 8.27 28.57
CA SER A 41 10.67 8.63 28.52
C SER A 41 10.93 9.94 29.28
N THR A 42 11.88 9.88 30.19
CA THR A 42 12.40 10.98 31.01
C THR A 42 13.22 12.03 30.23
N ASN A 43 13.31 11.92 28.89
CA ASN A 43 14.30 12.64 28.10
C ASN A 43 13.70 13.87 27.43
N ARG A 44 14.10 15.05 27.93
CA ARG A 44 13.84 16.36 27.32
C ARG A 44 14.51 16.41 25.94
N THR A 45 13.73 16.41 24.87
CA THR A 45 14.25 16.46 23.49
C THR A 45 13.61 17.61 22.70
N CYS A 46 14.43 18.26 21.88
CA CYS A 46 14.06 19.26 20.90
C CYS A 46 14.28 18.67 19.50
N PHE A 47 13.21 18.46 18.75
CA PHE A 47 13.27 17.95 17.40
C PHE A 47 13.38 19.09 16.39
N VAL A 48 14.29 18.92 15.44
CA VAL A 48 14.50 19.88 14.36
C VAL A 48 14.30 19.17 13.03
N PHE A 49 13.41 19.69 12.19
CA PHE A 49 13.10 19.15 10.87
C PHE A 49 13.49 20.14 9.78
N ASP A 50 14.50 19.76 9.00
CA ASP A 50 14.98 20.44 7.81
C ASP A 50 14.80 19.55 6.59
N LYS A 51 13.78 19.86 5.78
CA LYS A 51 13.47 19.12 4.56
C LYS A 51 14.25 19.71 3.40
N GLU A 52 14.83 18.85 2.57
CA GLU A 52 15.54 19.24 1.36
C GLU A 52 14.69 20.20 0.51
N GLU A 53 15.34 21.20 -0.10
CA GLU A 53 14.70 22.28 -0.88
C GLU A 53 13.75 23.21 -0.09
N SER A 54 13.59 23.03 1.22
CA SER A 54 12.81 23.94 2.06
C SER A 54 13.57 25.22 2.36
N THR A 55 12.88 26.36 2.27
CA THR A 55 13.37 27.63 2.83
C THR A 55 13.07 27.78 4.32
N LYS A 56 12.50 26.74 4.95
CA LYS A 56 12.11 26.76 6.36
C LYS A 56 12.51 25.51 7.12
N ILE A 57 12.85 25.71 8.38
CA ILE A 57 13.10 24.66 9.38
C ILE A 57 12.00 24.67 10.44
N LEU A 58 11.57 23.50 10.90
CA LEU A 58 10.58 23.35 11.97
C LEU A 58 11.26 22.83 13.23
N ILE A 59 11.14 23.59 14.31
CA ILE A 59 11.67 23.25 15.64
C ILE A 59 10.48 22.92 16.53
N GLN A 60 10.48 21.74 17.13
CA GLN A 60 9.42 21.25 18.01
C GLN A 60 10.00 20.77 19.33
N MET A 61 9.40 21.20 20.44
CA MET A 61 9.78 20.74 21.77
C MET A 61 8.60 20.86 22.74
N ILE A 62 8.69 20.12 23.84
CA ILE A 62 7.79 20.27 24.99
C ILE A 62 8.60 20.87 26.13
N TYR A 63 8.19 22.04 26.60
CA TYR A 63 8.79 22.71 27.73
C TYR A 63 7.98 22.46 28.99
N GLU A 64 8.63 22.01 30.04
CA GLU A 64 8.03 21.84 31.37
C GLU A 64 8.22 23.12 32.16
N ILE A 65 7.12 23.82 32.48
CA ILE A 65 7.19 25.09 33.20
C ILE A 65 7.67 24.79 34.64
N PRO A 66 8.83 25.34 35.05
CA PRO A 66 9.39 25.09 36.39
C PRO A 66 8.36 25.36 37.48
N THR A 67 8.43 24.61 38.58
CA THR A 67 7.53 24.71 39.76
C THR A 67 6.06 24.35 39.52
N THR A 68 5.71 23.84 38.33
CA THR A 68 4.36 23.38 37.98
C THR A 68 4.40 21.99 37.36
N THR A 69 3.25 21.31 37.27
CA THR A 69 3.09 20.09 36.46
C THR A 69 2.72 20.39 35.01
N VAL A 70 2.71 21.67 34.62
CA VAL A 70 2.21 22.11 33.31
C VAL A 70 3.31 21.98 32.26
N ARG A 71 3.02 21.18 31.24
CA ARG A 71 3.86 21.05 30.03
C ARG A 71 3.27 21.91 28.91
N ARG A 72 4.13 22.54 28.11
CA ARG A 72 3.73 23.38 26.97
C ARG A 72 4.49 22.99 25.72
N LYS A 73 3.76 22.79 24.64
CA LYS A 73 4.36 22.51 23.35
C LYS A 73 4.73 23.79 22.60
N PHE A 74 5.94 23.84 22.06
CA PHE A 74 6.38 24.88 21.15
C PHE A 74 6.64 24.32 19.75
N ASN A 75 6.17 25.06 18.74
CA ASN A 75 6.38 24.75 17.32
C ASN A 75 6.81 26.02 16.60
N LEU A 76 8.08 26.12 16.18
CA LEU A 76 8.62 27.27 15.49
C LEU A 76 8.98 26.89 14.06
N LEU A 77 8.31 27.50 13.08
CA LEU A 77 8.69 27.37 11.68
C LEU A 77 9.42 28.65 11.27
N ARG A 78 10.70 28.54 10.98
CA ARG A 78 11.64 29.65 10.82
C ARG A 78 12.32 29.58 9.46
N SER A 79 12.80 30.70 8.95
CA SER A 79 13.57 30.72 7.70
C SER A 79 14.91 30.02 7.92
N VAL A 80 15.38 29.25 6.94
CA VAL A 80 16.71 28.61 7.02
C VAL A 80 17.84 29.64 7.00
N ASP A 81 17.64 30.78 6.32
CA ASP A 81 18.65 31.81 6.07
C ASP A 81 18.67 32.94 7.11
N GLU A 82 17.66 33.02 7.98
CA GLU A 82 17.68 34.05 9.04
C GLU A 82 18.57 33.61 10.20
N SER A 83 19.14 34.60 10.89
CA SER A 83 19.97 34.36 12.08
C SER A 83 19.18 33.66 13.19
N VAL A 84 19.82 32.69 13.84
CA VAL A 84 19.21 31.90 14.93
C VAL A 84 18.85 32.77 16.14
N SER A 85 19.48 33.94 16.33
CA SER A 85 19.07 34.95 17.32
C SER A 85 17.58 35.31 17.24
N GLN A 86 16.99 35.32 16.04
CA GLN A 86 15.56 35.62 15.86
C GLN A 86 14.68 34.47 16.36
N THR A 87 15.14 33.23 16.16
CA THR A 87 14.48 32.02 16.68
C THR A 87 14.52 32.00 18.19
N ILE A 88 15.68 32.29 18.79
CA ILE A 88 15.88 32.39 20.24
C ILE A 88 14.93 33.43 20.84
N ARG A 89 14.93 34.67 20.32
CA ARG A 89 14.01 35.74 20.78
C ARG A 89 12.54 35.32 20.73
N ARG A 90 12.14 34.61 19.68
CA ARG A 90 10.77 34.14 19.52
C ARG A 90 10.41 33.05 20.53
N LEU A 91 11.33 32.12 20.77
CA LEU A 91 11.14 31.06 21.76
C LEU A 91 11.06 31.64 23.18
N THR A 92 11.97 32.55 23.55
CA THR A 92 11.94 33.31 24.80
C THR A 92 10.59 33.98 25.04
N ALA A 93 10.12 34.78 24.08
CA ALA A 93 8.83 35.48 24.21
C ALA A 93 7.63 34.53 24.34
N ASN A 94 7.66 33.38 23.65
CA ASN A 94 6.60 32.37 23.73
C ASN A 94 6.59 31.67 25.10
N ILE A 95 7.75 31.35 25.65
CA ILE A 95 7.91 30.74 26.98
C ILE A 95 7.44 31.71 28.06
N GLU A 96 7.94 32.95 28.05
CA GLU A 96 7.53 33.98 29.01
C GLU A 96 6.01 34.21 29.01
N ARG A 97 5.41 34.28 27.82
CA ARG A 97 3.96 34.45 27.69
C ARG A 97 3.19 33.26 28.26
N SER A 98 3.71 32.05 28.08
CA SER A 98 3.09 30.82 28.59
C SER A 98 3.21 30.73 30.11
N SER A 99 4.40 30.99 30.66
CA SER A 99 4.64 31.01 32.11
C SER A 99 3.80 32.07 32.82
N LYS A 100 3.68 33.28 32.25
CA LYS A 100 2.81 34.35 32.79
C LYS A 100 1.33 33.92 32.85
N LYS A 101 0.81 33.27 31.80
CA LYS A 101 -0.57 32.77 31.78
C LYS A 101 -0.82 31.71 32.85
N VAL A 102 0.10 30.76 33.01
CA VAL A 102 -0.04 29.68 34.01
C VAL A 102 0.02 30.24 35.43
N ASN A 103 0.99 31.10 35.71
CA ASN A 103 1.12 31.74 37.03
C ASN A 103 -0.09 32.61 37.37
N PHE A 104 -0.62 33.36 36.39
CA PHE A 104 -1.84 34.15 36.57
C PHE A 104 -3.07 33.28 36.91
N LYS A 105 -3.24 32.14 36.22
CA LYS A 105 -4.34 31.19 36.53
C LYS A 105 -4.17 30.54 37.90
N ALA A 106 -2.94 30.15 38.27
CA ALA A 106 -2.65 29.57 39.57
C ALA A 106 -2.94 30.56 40.71
N ASN A 107 -2.55 31.84 40.54
CA ASN A 107 -2.85 32.90 41.51
C ASN A 107 -4.36 33.17 41.61
N LYS A 108 -5.09 33.22 40.50
CA LYS A 108 -6.56 33.38 40.50
C LYS A 108 -7.30 32.19 41.16
N ARG A 109 -6.77 30.97 41.06
CA ARG A 109 -7.29 29.79 41.78
C ARG A 109 -7.02 29.88 43.29
N ARG A 110 -5.82 30.35 43.68
CA ARG A 110 -5.47 30.60 45.09
C ARG A 110 -6.32 31.70 45.71
N GLU A 111 -6.58 32.80 44.99
CA GLU A 111 -7.47 33.89 45.42
C GLU A 111 -8.94 33.46 45.56
N LYS A 112 -9.38 32.43 44.82
CA LYS A 112 -10.74 31.86 44.97
C LYS A 112 -10.86 30.89 46.15
N GLN A 113 -9.76 30.27 46.60
CA GLN A 113 -9.74 29.32 47.72
C GLN A 113 -9.33 29.96 49.05
N GLN A 114 -8.65 31.11 49.01
CA GLN A 114 -8.33 31.92 50.17
C GLN A 114 -8.80 33.36 49.90
N ASN A 115 -9.78 33.84 50.68
CA ASN A 115 -10.19 35.24 50.73
C ASN A 115 -9.06 36.11 51.32
N ASN A 116 -7.92 36.19 50.66
CA ASN A 116 -6.85 37.12 51.00
C ASN A 116 -6.06 37.50 49.75
N SER A 117 -6.14 38.78 49.42
CA SER A 117 -5.33 39.44 48.40
C SER A 117 -3.96 39.77 48.97
N SER A 118 -2.96 38.93 48.70
CA SER A 118 -1.55 39.29 48.87
C SER A 118 -0.84 39.15 47.53
N ASN A 119 -0.59 40.31 46.89
CA ASN A 119 0.28 40.44 45.74
C ASN A 119 1.73 40.20 46.16
N THR A 120 2.22 38.96 46.05
CA THR A 120 3.66 38.70 45.97
C THR A 120 4.04 38.66 44.49
N SER A 121 4.61 39.77 44.01
CA SER A 121 5.34 39.81 42.75
C SER A 121 6.63 39.00 42.92
N THR A 122 6.61 37.72 42.53
CA THR A 122 7.84 36.97 42.30
C THR A 122 8.59 37.62 41.14
N GLU A 123 9.80 38.12 41.42
CA GLU A 123 10.77 38.53 40.40
C GLU A 123 10.89 37.41 39.36
N GLN A 124 10.70 37.77 38.10
CA GLN A 124 10.66 36.82 37.01
C GLN A 124 12.06 36.79 36.40
N ASP A 125 12.84 35.75 36.73
CA ASP A 125 14.14 35.53 36.11
C ASP A 125 14.00 35.57 34.58
N SER A 126 14.83 36.39 33.94
CA SER A 126 14.90 36.48 32.48
C SER A 126 15.16 35.10 31.90
N ILE A 127 14.34 34.65 30.94
CA ILE A 127 14.53 33.34 30.29
C ILE A 127 15.81 33.39 29.44
N ILE A 128 16.80 32.60 29.81
CA ILE A 128 18.07 32.45 29.09
C ILE A 128 17.98 31.20 28.22
N ILE A 129 18.28 31.34 26.94
CA ILE A 129 18.30 30.23 25.98
C ILE A 129 19.66 30.18 25.31
N GLN A 130 20.28 29.00 25.29
CA GLN A 130 21.59 28.78 24.65
C GLN A 130 21.56 27.50 23.82
N LEU A 131 22.18 27.54 22.65
CA LEU A 131 22.40 26.36 21.80
C LEU A 131 23.86 25.92 21.97
N LEU A 132 24.08 24.64 22.25
CA LEU A 132 25.41 24.06 22.36
C LEU A 132 25.65 23.01 21.27
N ASP A 133 26.88 22.98 20.78
CA ASP A 133 27.35 21.96 19.83
C ASP A 133 27.77 20.64 20.52
N SER A 134 28.41 19.74 19.78
CA SER A 134 28.92 18.46 20.31
C SER A 134 30.02 18.60 21.37
N ASN A 135 30.73 19.73 21.39
CA ASN A 135 31.79 20.03 22.35
C ASN A 135 31.24 20.77 23.59
N ASN A 136 29.94 21.02 23.66
CA ASN A 136 29.27 21.87 24.63
C ASN A 136 29.67 23.36 24.52
N GLU A 137 30.13 23.81 23.35
CA GLU A 137 30.43 25.22 23.08
C GLU A 137 29.18 25.96 22.61
N ILE A 138 29.03 27.23 23.02
CA ILE A 138 27.89 28.07 22.64
C ILE A 138 27.97 28.40 21.14
N ILE A 139 26.91 28.07 20.41
CA ILE A 139 26.78 28.38 18.99
C ILE A 139 26.54 29.89 18.82
N ASP A 140 27.31 30.51 17.92
CA ASP A 140 27.16 31.94 17.59
C ASP A 140 25.74 32.24 17.06
N GLU A 141 25.03 33.13 17.75
CA GLU A 141 23.65 33.47 17.42
C GLU A 141 23.51 34.19 16.06
N ASN A 142 24.59 34.69 15.47
CA ASN A 142 24.60 35.29 14.13
C ASN A 142 24.57 34.26 13.01
N GLN A 143 24.88 32.99 13.29
CA GLN A 143 24.74 31.91 12.31
C GLN A 143 23.30 31.79 11.83
N THR A 144 23.13 31.31 10.59
CA THR A 144 21.79 31.02 10.06
C THR A 144 21.17 29.86 10.83
N ASN A 145 19.83 29.79 10.88
CA ASN A 145 19.14 28.65 11.49
C ASN A 145 19.64 27.31 10.93
N LYS A 146 19.90 27.22 9.62
CA LYS A 146 20.38 25.97 9.02
C LYS A 146 21.72 25.53 9.61
N GLN A 147 22.69 26.45 9.70
CA GLN A 147 24.01 26.14 10.23
C GLN A 147 23.95 25.82 11.73
N ALA A 148 23.27 26.68 12.49
CA ALA A 148 23.18 26.56 13.94
C ALA A 148 22.52 25.26 14.37
N TRP A 149 21.36 24.90 13.79
CA TRP A 149 20.64 23.70 14.21
C TRP A 149 21.26 22.40 13.70
N LEU A 150 22.01 22.43 12.59
CA LEU A 150 22.72 21.26 12.08
C LEU A 150 23.85 20.82 13.01
N SER A 151 24.59 21.77 13.60
CA SER A 151 25.67 21.50 14.55
C SER A 151 25.18 21.36 16.00
N CYS A 152 24.02 21.92 16.33
CA CYS A 152 23.46 21.88 17.68
C CYS A 152 23.19 20.45 18.15
N ARG A 153 23.57 20.17 19.40
CA ARG A 153 23.30 18.91 20.09
C ARG A 153 22.53 19.11 21.39
N LYS A 154 22.59 20.29 22.00
CA LYS A 154 21.83 20.61 23.21
C LYS A 154 21.22 22.00 23.14
N LEU A 155 19.99 22.12 23.60
CA LEU A 155 19.29 23.38 23.83
C LEU A 155 19.13 23.56 25.33
N LEU A 156 19.68 24.63 25.91
CA LEU A 156 19.46 25.01 27.29
C LEU A 156 18.40 26.10 27.36
N ILE A 157 17.48 25.93 28.30
CA ILE A 157 16.48 26.93 28.68
C ILE A 157 16.53 27.03 30.19
N ASN A 158 17.14 28.12 30.70
CA ASN A 158 17.55 28.24 32.10
C ASN A 158 18.37 27.00 32.53
N GLU A 159 17.92 26.30 33.58
CA GLU A 159 18.57 25.09 34.10
C GLU A 159 18.12 23.79 33.41
N GLN A 160 17.21 23.86 32.43
CA GLN A 160 16.72 22.69 31.72
C GLN A 160 17.49 22.45 30.43
N THR A 161 18.11 21.28 30.30
CA THR A 161 18.77 20.83 29.07
C THR A 161 17.85 19.94 28.25
N TYR A 162 17.84 20.17 26.93
CA TYR A 162 17.14 19.38 25.92
C TYR A 162 18.14 18.84 24.92
N ASP A 163 18.12 17.53 24.66
CA ASP A 163 18.88 16.94 23.55
C ASP A 163 18.28 17.38 22.21
N VAL A 164 19.11 17.72 21.24
CA VAL A 164 18.66 18.18 19.92
C VAL A 164 18.80 17.07 18.90
N GLU A 165 17.65 16.65 18.36
CA GLU A 165 17.55 15.61 17.35
C GLU A 165 17.21 16.21 15.98
N TYR A 166 18.20 16.23 15.09
CA TYR A 166 18.06 16.77 13.74
C TYR A 166 17.54 15.69 12.77
N ASN A 167 16.44 15.95 12.06
CA ASN A 167 15.77 15.00 11.17
C ASN A 167 15.63 13.62 11.81
N ALA A 168 15.05 13.60 13.02
CA ALA A 168 14.65 12.36 13.66
C ALA A 168 13.54 11.67 12.84
N PRO A 169 13.38 10.34 12.99
CA PRO A 169 12.18 9.66 12.51
C PRO A 169 10.91 10.41 12.94
N ALA A 170 9.92 10.53 12.07
CA ALA A 170 8.69 11.23 12.41
C ALA A 170 7.49 10.69 11.64
N VAL A 171 6.35 10.62 12.31
CA VAL A 171 5.07 10.39 11.64
C VAL A 171 4.62 11.69 10.98
N ILE A 172 4.41 11.65 9.67
CA ILE A 172 3.93 12.78 8.86
C ILE A 172 2.46 12.64 8.46
N LYS A 173 1.94 11.41 8.44
CA LYS A 173 0.52 11.12 8.20
C LYS A 173 0.11 9.94 9.06
N PHE A 174 -1.06 10.03 9.66
CA PHE A 174 -1.64 8.96 10.45
C PHE A 174 -3.16 9.01 10.28
N ARG A 175 -3.75 7.94 9.76
CA ARG A 175 -5.20 7.81 9.59
C ARG A 175 -5.63 6.35 9.77
N PHE A 176 -6.74 6.15 10.46
CA PHE A 176 -7.46 4.87 10.44
C PHE A 176 -8.31 4.72 9.17
N PRO A 177 -8.57 3.48 8.72
CA PRO A 177 -9.60 3.24 7.73
C PRO A 177 -10.96 3.70 8.27
N ASP A 178 -11.87 4.05 7.36
CA ASP A 178 -13.21 4.49 7.77
C ASP A 178 -14.06 3.31 8.31
N ILE A 179 -13.66 2.08 7.97
CA ILE A 179 -14.28 0.83 8.42
C ILE A 179 -13.24 -0.03 9.15
N ILE A 180 -13.62 -0.53 10.33
CA ILE A 180 -12.79 -1.42 11.16
C ILE A 180 -13.64 -2.65 11.49
N MET A 181 -13.29 -3.81 10.95
CA MET A 181 -14.05 -5.06 11.10
C MET A 181 -13.32 -6.07 12.00
N THR A 182 -14.10 -6.85 12.76
CA THR A 182 -13.56 -8.01 13.48
C THR A 182 -13.07 -9.09 12.53
N ASN A 183 -12.21 -10.00 12.99
CA ASN A 183 -11.75 -11.18 12.25
C ASN A 183 -11.16 -10.84 10.86
N THR A 184 -10.65 -9.62 10.71
CA THR A 184 -9.89 -9.13 9.55
C THR A 184 -8.67 -8.38 10.04
N ILE A 185 -7.62 -8.35 9.23
CA ILE A 185 -6.42 -7.58 9.52
C ILE A 185 -6.72 -6.10 9.31
N VAL A 186 -6.53 -5.31 10.37
CA VAL A 186 -6.70 -3.86 10.35
C VAL A 186 -5.33 -3.20 10.16
N THR A 187 -5.22 -2.46 9.06
CA THR A 187 -4.09 -1.63 8.70
C THR A 187 -4.42 -0.17 9.03
N ALA A 188 -3.50 0.57 9.63
CA ALA A 188 -3.60 2.02 9.74
C ALA A 188 -2.62 2.66 8.77
N LEU A 189 -3.01 3.75 8.12
CA LEU A 189 -2.10 4.50 7.29
C LEU A 189 -1.17 5.31 8.16
N VAL A 190 0.11 4.94 8.20
CA VAL A 190 1.17 5.68 8.91
C VAL A 190 2.31 5.98 7.94
N ASP A 191 2.38 7.22 7.45
CA ASP A 191 3.51 7.67 6.63
C ASP A 191 4.60 8.22 7.55
N LEU A 192 5.84 7.75 7.35
CA LEU A 192 7.02 8.14 8.09
C LEU A 192 7.95 9.02 7.23
N ASP A 193 8.65 9.94 7.88
CA ASP A 193 9.82 10.63 7.33
C ASP A 193 11.03 10.32 8.22
N TYR A 194 12.20 10.10 7.60
CA TYR A 194 13.44 9.66 8.27
C TYR A 194 13.29 8.42 9.19
N GLY A 195 12.20 7.66 9.04
CA GLY A 195 11.89 6.49 9.84
C GLY A 195 11.52 5.31 8.96
N ASP A 196 11.82 4.11 9.45
CA ASP A 196 11.51 2.85 8.81
C ASP A 196 10.33 2.21 9.52
N TRP A 197 9.38 1.74 8.71
CA TRP A 197 8.18 1.11 9.22
C TRP A 197 8.51 -0.18 10.00
N GLU A 198 9.50 -0.96 9.53
CA GLU A 198 9.94 -2.22 10.14
C GLU A 198 10.62 -2.03 11.51
N HIS A 199 11.26 -0.89 11.75
CA HIS A 199 11.94 -0.59 13.01
C HIS A 199 11.02 0.13 14.01
N SER A 200 9.92 0.71 13.52
CA SER A 200 8.98 1.48 14.32
C SER A 200 8.14 0.58 15.22
N LEU A 201 7.74 1.09 16.39
CA LEU A 201 6.90 0.33 17.32
C LEU A 201 5.44 0.78 17.22
N PHE A 202 4.53 -0.19 17.27
CA PHE A 202 3.10 0.02 17.14
C PHE A 202 2.36 -0.69 18.28
N ASP A 203 1.56 0.06 19.05
CA ASP A 203 0.74 -0.48 20.14
C ASP A 203 -0.72 -0.08 19.94
N TRP A 204 -1.60 -1.08 19.95
CA TRP A 204 -3.03 -0.96 19.71
C TRP A 204 -3.82 -1.06 21.00
N TYR A 205 -4.84 -0.22 21.13
CA TYR A 205 -5.69 -0.13 22.30
C TYR A 205 -7.15 0.01 21.90
N VAL A 206 -8.04 -0.37 22.81
CA VAL A 206 -9.49 -0.19 22.67
C VAL A 206 -10.10 0.52 23.88
N THR A 207 -11.25 1.19 23.68
CA THR A 207 -12.08 1.76 24.76
C THR A 207 -13.56 1.75 24.36
N ASP A 208 -14.46 1.69 25.33
CA ASP A 208 -15.90 1.82 25.10
C ASP A 208 -16.31 3.27 24.80
N GLU A 209 -15.61 4.24 25.39
CA GLU A 209 -15.89 5.68 25.27
C GLU A 209 -14.60 6.49 25.14
N ILE A 210 -14.65 7.55 24.33
CA ILE A 210 -13.58 8.55 24.24
C ILE A 210 -13.86 9.63 25.27
N LYS A 211 -13.18 9.57 26.41
CA LYS A 211 -13.24 10.64 27.42
C LYS A 211 -12.25 11.74 27.09
N ILE A 212 -12.76 12.96 27.01
CA ILE A 212 -11.98 14.16 26.82
C ILE A 212 -11.84 14.84 28.18
N GLN A 213 -10.61 14.98 28.66
CA GLN A 213 -10.28 15.84 29.77
C GLN A 213 -10.17 17.27 29.24
N ALA A 214 -11.12 18.11 29.65
CA ALA A 214 -11.06 19.53 29.41
C ALA A 214 -9.95 20.14 30.27
N ASN A 215 -8.81 20.47 29.65
CA ASN A 215 -7.81 21.30 30.30
C ASN A 215 -8.23 22.77 30.21
N ASP A 216 -7.89 23.56 31.23
CA ASP A 216 -8.13 25.02 31.38
C ASP A 216 -7.62 25.90 30.20
N GLU A 217 -7.06 25.29 29.16
CA GLU A 217 -6.28 25.88 28.07
C GLU A 217 -6.92 25.71 26.69
N ASN A 218 -8.12 25.12 26.59
CA ASN A 218 -8.79 24.77 25.32
C ASN A 218 -7.99 23.76 24.45
N GLU A 219 -7.21 22.89 25.08
CA GLU A 219 -6.61 21.72 24.43
C GLU A 219 -7.25 20.47 25.06
N ASP A 220 -8.23 19.91 24.35
CA ASP A 220 -8.91 18.67 24.70
C ASP A 220 -7.91 17.50 24.70
N THR A 221 -7.63 16.91 25.86
CA THR A 221 -6.74 15.74 25.99
C THR A 221 -7.56 14.48 26.23
N ILE A 222 -7.29 13.43 25.46
CA ILE A 222 -7.87 12.09 25.65
C ILE A 222 -7.35 11.49 26.96
N ASP A 223 -8.28 11.07 27.82
CA ASP A 223 -7.98 10.33 29.04
C ASP A 223 -7.45 8.94 28.71
N ASP A 224 -6.27 8.58 29.22
CA ASP A 224 -5.66 7.27 28.97
C ASP A 224 -6.15 6.16 29.90
N SER A 225 -6.80 6.50 31.02
CA SER A 225 -7.11 5.55 32.10
C SER A 225 -8.03 4.40 31.71
N GLN A 226 -8.78 4.53 30.62
CA GLN A 226 -9.74 3.53 30.14
C GLN A 226 -9.29 2.77 28.89
N TRP A 227 -8.12 3.07 28.33
CA TRP A 227 -7.62 2.37 27.16
C TRP A 227 -6.98 1.05 27.53
N ILE A 228 -7.49 -0.03 26.96
CA ILE A 228 -6.99 -1.39 27.18
C ILE A 228 -6.05 -1.74 26.02
N HIS A 229 -4.81 -2.10 26.34
CA HIS A 229 -3.86 -2.60 25.34
C HIS A 229 -4.32 -3.97 24.82
N VAL A 230 -4.34 -4.15 23.50
CA VAL A 230 -4.81 -5.40 22.87
C VAL A 230 -3.76 -6.06 21.98
N HIS A 231 -2.85 -5.28 21.38
CA HIS A 231 -1.88 -5.83 20.46
C HIS A 231 -0.64 -4.95 20.34
N ARG A 232 0.52 -5.59 20.14
CA ARG A 232 1.76 -4.93 19.74
C ARG A 232 2.19 -5.49 18.39
N GLY A 233 2.30 -4.61 17.41
CA GLY A 233 2.63 -4.99 16.05
C GLY A 233 2.05 -3.98 15.04
N PRO A 234 2.56 -4.00 13.81
CA PRO A 234 2.16 -3.04 12.79
C PRO A 234 0.67 -3.12 12.38
N PHE A 235 0.06 -4.28 12.59
CA PHE A 235 -1.32 -4.57 12.24
C PHE A 235 -2.04 -5.17 13.43
N CYS A 236 -3.37 -5.11 13.47
CA CYS A 236 -4.14 -5.74 14.54
C CYS A 236 -5.34 -6.48 13.95
N THR A 237 -5.63 -7.67 14.49
CA THR A 237 -6.90 -8.36 14.23
C THR A 237 -7.74 -8.23 15.48
N PHE A 238 -8.91 -7.60 15.36
CA PHE A 238 -9.87 -7.51 16.46
C PHE A 238 -10.83 -8.69 16.44
N HIS A 239 -11.30 -9.11 17.61
CA HIS A 239 -12.29 -10.18 17.77
C HIS A 239 -13.64 -9.63 18.25
N ASP A 240 -14.66 -10.48 18.28
CA ASP A 240 -16.06 -10.07 18.53
C ASP A 240 -16.27 -9.38 19.89
N GLU A 241 -15.43 -9.65 20.89
CA GLU A 241 -15.39 -8.94 22.18
C GLU A 241 -14.98 -7.45 22.09
N HIS A 242 -14.47 -7.02 20.93
CA HIS A 242 -14.07 -5.65 20.65
C HIS A 242 -15.14 -4.87 19.88
N VAL A 243 -16.23 -5.51 19.45
CA VAL A 243 -17.32 -4.84 18.74
C VAL A 243 -17.84 -3.64 19.54
N ASN A 244 -18.19 -2.57 18.84
CA ASN A 244 -18.59 -1.27 19.37
C ASN A 244 -17.49 -0.50 20.13
N LYS A 245 -16.24 -0.95 20.19
CA LYS A 245 -15.16 -0.17 20.82
C LYS A 245 -14.50 0.79 19.83
N TYR A 246 -13.97 1.90 20.33
CA TYR A 246 -13.04 2.75 19.58
C TYR A 246 -11.63 2.16 19.64
N VAL A 247 -10.83 2.46 18.62
CA VAL A 247 -9.45 2.01 18.50
C VAL A 247 -8.51 3.19 18.66
N ARG A 248 -7.38 2.95 19.34
CA ARG A 248 -6.24 3.85 19.34
C ARG A 248 -5.00 3.09 18.91
N LEU A 249 -4.21 3.71 18.06
CA LEU A 249 -2.90 3.23 17.68
C LEU A 249 -1.87 4.25 18.14
N SER A 250 -0.84 3.77 18.80
CA SER A 250 0.38 4.51 19.10
C SER A 250 1.50 4.01 18.18
N CYS A 251 2.22 4.94 17.56
CA CYS A 251 3.38 4.68 16.73
C CYS A 251 4.58 5.42 17.32
N LEU A 252 5.63 4.70 17.74
CA LEU A 252 6.93 5.28 18.04
C LEU A 252 7.82 5.12 16.79
N PRO A 253 8.01 6.18 15.98
CA PRO A 253 8.79 6.08 14.76
C PRO A 253 10.27 5.86 15.08
N ARG A 254 10.91 4.92 14.38
CA ARG A 254 12.33 4.59 14.52
C ARG A 254 12.95 4.35 13.15
N ASN A 255 14.29 4.30 13.10
CA ASN A 255 15.01 3.86 11.91
C ASN A 255 16.02 2.75 12.25
N ASP A 256 16.67 2.23 11.21
CA ASP A 256 17.75 1.24 11.24
C ASP A 256 18.94 1.61 12.13
N LEU A 257 19.20 2.91 12.29
CA LEU A 257 20.20 3.44 13.22
C LEU A 257 19.73 3.49 14.69
N LEU A 258 18.56 2.91 15.00
CA LEU A 258 17.91 2.93 16.31
C LEU A 258 17.64 4.34 16.85
N ARG A 259 17.68 5.36 15.98
CA ARG A 259 17.19 6.69 16.34
C ARG A 259 15.69 6.59 16.52
N GLN A 260 15.17 7.38 17.44
CA GLN A 260 13.75 7.41 17.73
C GLN A 260 13.21 8.81 17.61
N GLY A 261 12.02 8.88 17.05
CA GLY A 261 11.27 10.11 16.94
C GLY A 261 10.31 10.34 18.07
N MET A 262 9.44 11.30 17.83
CA MET A 262 8.34 11.63 18.71
C MET A 262 7.19 10.63 18.54
N GLN A 263 6.71 10.05 19.64
CA GLN A 263 5.58 9.13 19.59
C GLN A 263 4.32 9.84 19.07
N ALA A 264 3.62 9.16 18.20
CA ALA A 264 2.45 9.60 17.48
C ALA A 264 1.25 8.74 17.89
N VAL A 265 0.11 9.35 18.19
CA VAL A 265 -1.10 8.63 18.59
C VAL A 265 -2.27 9.05 17.72
N HIS A 266 -3.13 8.11 17.35
CA HIS A 266 -4.37 8.41 16.65
C HIS A 266 -5.51 7.58 17.21
N VAL A 267 -6.72 8.14 17.18
CA VAL A 267 -7.95 7.48 17.64
C VAL A 267 -8.92 7.39 16.47
N SER A 268 -9.55 6.23 16.32
CA SER A 268 -10.53 5.97 15.28
C SER A 268 -11.77 6.83 15.48
N LYS A 269 -12.36 7.27 14.37
CA LYS A 269 -13.69 7.91 14.39
C LYS A 269 -14.80 6.86 14.41
N ALA A 270 -14.58 5.77 13.68
CA ALA A 270 -15.48 4.62 13.65
C ALA A 270 -15.24 3.71 14.86
N ARG A 271 -16.32 3.07 15.31
CA ARG A 271 -16.26 1.93 16.22
C ARG A 271 -16.03 0.65 15.43
N ILE A 272 -15.45 -0.36 16.06
CA ILE A 272 -15.29 -1.69 15.46
C ILE A 272 -16.69 -2.28 15.19
N ILE A 273 -16.90 -2.76 13.97
CA ILE A 273 -18.12 -3.46 13.55
C ILE A 273 -17.85 -4.96 13.39
N PRO A 274 -18.86 -5.83 13.54
CA PRO A 274 -18.70 -7.24 13.22
C PRO A 274 -18.40 -7.43 11.73
N CYS A 275 -17.46 -8.33 11.41
CA CYS A 275 -17.31 -8.81 10.03
C CYS A 275 -18.55 -9.61 9.61
N PRO A 276 -18.95 -9.58 8.32
CA PRO A 276 -20.08 -10.36 7.85
C PRO A 276 -19.94 -11.84 8.20
N ILE A 277 -21.05 -12.45 8.61
CA ILE A 277 -21.14 -13.88 8.85
C ILE A 277 -21.28 -14.64 7.52
N ASP A 278 -20.99 -15.94 7.55
CA ASP A 278 -21.21 -16.84 6.41
C ASP A 278 -20.53 -16.38 5.10
N LEU A 279 -19.30 -15.89 5.23
CA LEU A 279 -18.48 -15.51 4.08
C LEU A 279 -18.17 -16.76 3.23
N PRO A 280 -18.45 -16.76 1.92
CA PRO A 280 -18.17 -17.90 1.05
C PRO A 280 -16.69 -18.31 1.02
N MET A 281 -15.77 -17.38 1.30
CA MET A 281 -14.34 -17.70 1.44
C MET A 281 -14.06 -18.75 2.52
N ASN A 282 -14.87 -18.81 3.59
CA ASN A 282 -14.62 -19.68 4.75
C ASN A 282 -14.67 -21.17 4.41
N THR A 283 -15.64 -21.59 3.59
CA THR A 283 -15.75 -22.99 3.15
C THR A 283 -14.59 -23.37 2.23
N ARG A 284 -14.09 -22.42 1.43
CA ARG A 284 -12.91 -22.60 0.60
C ARG A 284 -11.64 -22.72 1.44
N HIS A 285 -11.49 -21.88 2.47
CA HIS A 285 -10.35 -21.90 3.41
C HIS A 285 -10.27 -23.21 4.21
N GLN A 286 -11.39 -23.87 4.48
CA GLN A 286 -11.39 -25.20 5.09
C GLN A 286 -10.67 -26.26 4.24
N LEU A 287 -10.55 -26.04 2.93
CA LEU A 287 -9.86 -26.95 2.00
C LEU A 287 -8.38 -26.59 1.82
N THR A 288 -7.93 -25.48 2.41
CA THR A 288 -6.59 -24.90 2.28
C THR A 288 -6.00 -24.52 3.64
N GLN A 289 -6.36 -25.22 4.72
CA GLN A 289 -6.01 -24.85 6.10
C GLN A 289 -4.51 -24.74 6.36
N ASP A 290 -3.70 -25.54 5.68
CA ASP A 290 -2.25 -25.56 5.86
C ASP A 290 -1.52 -25.18 4.58
N TYR A 291 -0.35 -24.58 4.78
CA TYR A 291 0.69 -24.45 3.78
C TYR A 291 1.25 -25.81 3.39
N PHE A 292 1.60 -25.98 2.12
CA PHE A 292 2.41 -27.14 1.74
C PHE A 292 3.80 -27.07 2.40
N PRO A 293 4.38 -28.23 2.78
CA PRO A 293 5.76 -28.28 3.29
C PRO A 293 6.76 -27.63 2.34
N ILE A 294 7.85 -27.08 2.88
CA ILE A 294 8.86 -26.32 2.13
C ILE A 294 9.49 -27.18 1.00
N ASP A 295 9.70 -28.46 1.29
CA ASP A 295 10.29 -29.48 0.41
C ASP A 295 9.25 -30.22 -0.45
N SER A 296 7.97 -29.82 -0.38
CA SER A 296 6.91 -30.43 -1.16
C SER A 296 7.12 -30.21 -2.66
N ASN A 297 6.72 -31.20 -3.46
CA ASN A 297 6.58 -31.02 -4.91
C ASN A 297 5.23 -30.40 -5.29
N ASP A 298 4.31 -30.28 -4.32
CA ASP A 298 3.03 -29.66 -4.53
C ASP A 298 3.13 -28.14 -4.49
N LEU A 299 2.33 -27.48 -5.32
CA LEU A 299 2.20 -26.04 -5.43
C LEU A 299 0.73 -25.67 -5.38
N ARG A 300 0.38 -24.73 -4.51
CA ARG A 300 -0.92 -24.06 -4.51
C ARG A 300 -0.78 -22.69 -5.15
N LEU A 301 -1.56 -22.46 -6.21
CA LEU A 301 -1.54 -21.24 -7.00
C LEU A 301 -2.87 -20.51 -6.85
N VAL A 302 -2.81 -19.19 -6.73
CA VAL A 302 -3.98 -18.30 -6.74
C VAL A 302 -3.87 -17.33 -7.91
N SER A 303 -4.95 -17.13 -8.65
CA SER A 303 -5.12 -16.01 -9.59
C SER A 303 -6.38 -15.24 -9.21
N TYR A 304 -6.28 -13.93 -9.02
CA TYR A 304 -7.42 -13.14 -8.57
C TYR A 304 -7.41 -11.69 -9.09
N ASN A 305 -8.41 -11.34 -9.90
CA ASN A 305 -8.74 -9.95 -10.19
C ASN A 305 -9.49 -9.36 -8.98
N ILE A 306 -8.90 -8.37 -8.32
CA ILE A 306 -9.40 -7.84 -7.04
C ILE A 306 -10.24 -6.57 -7.18
N LEU A 307 -10.61 -6.20 -8.42
CA LEU A 307 -11.39 -5.01 -8.76
C LEU A 307 -10.73 -3.71 -8.25
N ALA A 308 -10.02 -3.02 -9.13
CA ALA A 308 -9.32 -1.79 -8.78
C ALA A 308 -10.32 -0.75 -8.28
N ASN A 309 -9.94 -0.03 -7.22
CA ASN A 309 -10.76 1.02 -6.66
C ASN A 309 -11.06 2.11 -7.69
N GLY A 310 -10.14 2.40 -8.61
CA GLY A 310 -10.37 3.36 -9.69
C GLY A 310 -11.60 3.04 -10.56
N TYR A 311 -11.95 1.76 -10.70
CA TYR A 311 -13.15 1.33 -11.43
C TYR A 311 -14.38 1.29 -10.52
N ALA A 312 -14.26 0.73 -9.32
CA ALA A 312 -15.35 0.64 -8.34
C ALA A 312 -15.86 2.02 -7.87
N SER A 313 -14.96 3.00 -7.76
CA SER A 313 -15.28 4.37 -7.33
C SER A 313 -15.51 5.34 -8.50
N SER A 314 -15.58 4.85 -9.75
CA SER A 314 -15.80 5.71 -10.90
C SER A 314 -17.23 6.25 -10.93
N THR A 315 -17.42 7.45 -11.50
CA THR A 315 -18.75 8.07 -11.59
C THR A 315 -19.71 7.17 -12.36
N GLY A 316 -20.79 6.74 -11.71
CA GLY A 316 -21.77 5.82 -12.29
C GLY A 316 -21.43 4.34 -12.14
N ALA A 317 -20.31 3.96 -11.51
CA ALA A 317 -19.99 2.55 -11.23
C ALA A 317 -21.11 1.88 -10.41
N GLY A 318 -21.48 2.46 -9.27
CA GLY A 318 -22.57 1.97 -8.43
C GLY A 318 -23.97 2.12 -9.04
N GLU A 319 -24.17 2.97 -10.06
CA GLU A 319 -25.48 3.18 -10.68
C GLU A 319 -25.69 2.35 -11.95
N ILE A 320 -24.62 2.08 -12.71
CA ILE A 320 -24.65 1.49 -14.05
C ILE A 320 -24.04 0.09 -14.05
N ILE A 321 -22.87 -0.08 -13.44
CA ILE A 321 -22.12 -1.34 -13.48
C ILE A 321 -22.57 -2.26 -12.33
N TYR A 322 -22.71 -1.69 -11.13
CA TYR A 322 -23.02 -2.39 -9.88
C TYR A 322 -24.31 -1.88 -9.20
N PRO A 323 -25.46 -1.71 -9.91
CA PRO A 323 -26.69 -1.14 -9.34
C PRO A 323 -27.31 -1.97 -8.19
N TYR A 324 -26.89 -3.22 -8.06
CA TYR A 324 -27.31 -4.15 -7.01
C TYR A 324 -26.44 -4.08 -5.75
N CYS A 325 -25.24 -3.49 -5.81
CA CYS A 325 -24.31 -3.43 -4.70
C CYS A 325 -24.34 -2.04 -4.04
N PRO A 326 -24.75 -1.94 -2.76
CA PRO A 326 -24.69 -0.69 -2.01
C PRO A 326 -23.29 -0.05 -2.05
N GLN A 327 -23.22 1.28 -2.17
CA GLN A 327 -21.97 2.02 -2.30
C GLN A 327 -20.99 1.70 -1.15
N ASP A 328 -21.48 1.58 0.09
CA ASP A 328 -20.66 1.25 1.26
C ASP A 328 -19.86 -0.05 1.13
N TYR A 329 -20.35 -1.02 0.34
CA TYR A 329 -19.67 -2.29 0.08
C TYR A 329 -18.78 -2.26 -1.16
N LEU A 330 -18.95 -1.28 -2.05
CA LEU A 330 -18.03 -0.99 -3.16
C LEU A 330 -16.79 -0.23 -2.70
N GLU A 331 -16.92 0.55 -1.62
CA GLU A 331 -15.82 1.32 -1.05
C GLU A 331 -14.62 0.43 -0.69
N HIS A 332 -13.43 0.90 -1.04
CA HIS A 332 -12.21 0.12 -0.86
C HIS A 332 -11.92 -0.22 0.61
N ASP A 333 -12.27 0.66 1.54
CA ASP A 333 -12.09 0.43 2.98
C ASP A 333 -12.97 -0.72 3.50
N TYR A 334 -14.05 -1.09 2.79
CA TYR A 334 -14.82 -2.30 3.06
C TYR A 334 -14.21 -3.54 2.40
N ARG A 335 -13.80 -3.42 1.14
CA ARG A 335 -13.30 -4.56 0.33
C ARG A 335 -11.93 -5.05 0.79
N LYS A 336 -10.98 -4.15 1.12
CA LYS A 336 -9.59 -4.50 1.46
C LYS A 336 -9.45 -5.51 2.59
N PRO A 337 -10.13 -5.36 3.74
CA PRO A 337 -9.99 -6.33 4.83
C PRO A 337 -10.52 -7.73 4.45
N LEU A 338 -11.57 -7.80 3.62
CA LEU A 338 -12.09 -9.07 3.09
C LEU A 338 -11.12 -9.69 2.06
N LEU A 339 -10.56 -8.88 1.15
CA LEU A 339 -9.54 -9.33 0.19
C LEU A 339 -8.30 -9.89 0.90
N LEU A 340 -7.78 -9.19 1.90
CA LEU A 340 -6.62 -9.65 2.69
C LEU A 340 -6.91 -10.99 3.37
N ARG A 341 -8.08 -11.12 4.00
CA ARG A 341 -8.51 -12.36 4.64
C ARG A 341 -8.65 -13.50 3.62
N GLU A 342 -9.28 -13.24 2.48
CA GLU A 342 -9.49 -14.24 1.43
C GLU A 342 -8.16 -14.74 0.86
N ILE A 343 -7.26 -13.82 0.49
CA ILE A 343 -5.96 -14.13 -0.10
C ILE A 343 -5.08 -14.92 0.87
N LEU A 344 -4.99 -14.50 2.13
CA LEU A 344 -4.15 -15.17 3.13
C LEU A 344 -4.66 -16.57 3.49
N GLY A 345 -5.98 -16.74 3.62
CA GLY A 345 -6.57 -18.02 4.02
C GLY A 345 -6.44 -19.14 2.97
N PHE A 346 -6.02 -18.82 1.74
CA PHE A 346 -5.67 -19.85 0.76
C PHE A 346 -4.31 -20.51 1.03
N HIS A 347 -3.44 -19.90 1.84
CA HIS A 347 -2.09 -20.41 2.14
C HIS A 347 -1.35 -20.86 0.86
N ALA A 348 -1.44 -20.03 -0.18
CA ALA A 348 -0.89 -20.33 -1.49
C ALA A 348 0.64 -20.22 -1.50
N ASP A 349 1.29 -20.89 -2.43
CA ASP A 349 2.72 -20.73 -2.66
C ASP A 349 3.02 -19.55 -3.57
N ILE A 350 2.13 -19.30 -4.53
CA ILE A 350 2.21 -18.21 -5.51
C ILE A 350 0.82 -17.60 -5.68
N ILE A 351 0.74 -16.28 -5.65
CA ILE A 351 -0.50 -15.50 -5.76
C ILE A 351 -0.31 -14.47 -6.86
N SER A 352 -1.10 -14.55 -7.91
CA SER A 352 -1.14 -13.60 -9.01
C SER A 352 -2.39 -12.74 -8.90
N ILE A 353 -2.21 -11.42 -8.87
CA ILE A 353 -3.28 -10.45 -8.65
C ILE A 353 -3.37 -9.54 -9.88
N GLN A 354 -4.60 -9.30 -10.34
CA GLN A 354 -4.91 -8.32 -11.38
C GLN A 354 -5.71 -7.16 -10.78
N GLU A 355 -5.67 -5.99 -11.43
CA GLU A 355 -6.31 -4.77 -10.95
C GLU A 355 -5.88 -4.34 -9.54
N CYS A 356 -4.61 -4.55 -9.22
CA CYS A 356 -4.07 -4.17 -7.93
C CYS A 356 -3.76 -2.67 -7.92
N ASP A 357 -4.46 -1.87 -7.10
CA ASP A 357 -4.11 -0.46 -6.91
C ASP A 357 -2.69 -0.31 -6.34
N THR A 358 -1.86 0.59 -6.90
CA THR A 358 -0.47 0.78 -6.46
C THR A 358 -0.37 1.17 -5.00
N ARG A 359 -1.27 2.04 -4.51
CA ARG A 359 -1.28 2.44 -3.10
C ARG A 359 -1.69 1.31 -2.18
N PHE A 360 -2.62 0.45 -2.61
CA PHE A 360 -3.02 -0.71 -1.82
C PHE A 360 -1.87 -1.73 -1.77
N PHE A 361 -1.19 -1.97 -2.89
CA PHE A 361 0.02 -2.79 -2.94
C PHE A 361 1.09 -2.29 -1.97
N GLU A 362 1.53 -1.04 -2.10
CA GLU A 362 2.66 -0.48 -1.35
C GLU A 362 2.40 -0.33 0.16
N ARG A 363 1.17 0.07 0.54
CA ARG A 363 0.89 0.55 1.90
C ARG A 363 0.17 -0.46 2.77
N GLU A 364 -0.41 -1.51 2.19
CA GLU A 364 -1.24 -2.46 2.93
C GLU A 364 -0.93 -3.90 2.49
N LEU A 365 -1.27 -4.26 1.26
CA LEU A 365 -1.18 -5.64 0.76
C LEU A 365 0.23 -6.22 0.89
N SER A 366 1.25 -5.55 0.36
CA SER A 366 2.62 -6.08 0.40
C SER A 366 3.20 -6.16 1.81
N LEU A 367 2.89 -5.19 2.68
CA LEU A 367 3.35 -5.18 4.06
C LEU A 367 2.69 -6.31 4.86
N VAL A 368 1.38 -6.49 4.71
CA VAL A 368 0.65 -7.56 5.38
C VAL A 368 1.12 -8.93 4.89
N LEU A 369 1.23 -9.15 3.58
CA LEU A 369 1.70 -10.42 3.03
C LEU A 369 3.16 -10.70 3.42
N LYS A 370 4.02 -9.68 3.56
CA LYS A 370 5.40 -9.83 4.03
C LYS A 370 5.49 -10.36 5.46
N GLU A 371 4.66 -9.83 6.36
CA GLU A 371 4.53 -10.34 7.73
C GLU A 371 4.05 -11.81 7.75
N HIS A 372 3.29 -12.23 6.74
CA HIS A 372 2.82 -13.61 6.56
C HIS A 372 3.72 -14.48 5.67
N GLY A 373 4.99 -14.08 5.48
CA GLY A 373 6.00 -14.93 4.84
C GLY A 373 6.08 -14.83 3.32
N TYR A 374 5.41 -13.88 2.69
CA TYR A 374 5.48 -13.65 1.25
C TYR A 374 6.46 -12.52 0.88
N LEU A 375 6.90 -12.49 -0.37
CA LEU A 375 7.49 -11.33 -1.02
C LEU A 375 6.68 -11.05 -2.29
N GLY A 376 6.62 -9.78 -2.70
CA GLY A 376 5.80 -9.34 -3.84
C GLY A 376 6.59 -8.53 -4.85
N ASP A 377 6.27 -8.72 -6.13
CA ASP A 377 6.67 -7.87 -7.26
C ASP A 377 5.41 -7.31 -7.92
N MET A 378 5.41 -6.02 -8.26
CA MET A 378 4.30 -5.39 -8.97
C MET A 378 4.80 -4.74 -10.25
N LYS A 379 4.03 -4.92 -11.33
CA LYS A 379 4.19 -4.15 -12.57
C LYS A 379 2.95 -3.29 -12.78
N ILE A 380 3.13 -1.97 -12.79
CA ILE A 380 2.07 -1.02 -13.15
C ILE A 380 1.87 -0.99 -14.67
N LYS A 381 0.62 -0.76 -15.12
CA LYS A 381 0.28 -0.72 -16.55
C LYS A 381 0.94 0.46 -17.28
N SER A 382 0.94 1.64 -16.67
CA SER A 382 1.71 2.81 -17.10
C SER A 382 1.83 3.83 -15.97
N GLU A 383 2.70 4.83 -16.12
CA GLU A 383 2.88 5.90 -15.12
C GLU A 383 1.58 6.67 -14.78
N ASN A 384 0.61 6.68 -15.70
CA ASN A 384 -0.67 7.39 -15.54
C ASN A 384 -1.80 6.50 -15.01
N VAL A 385 -1.59 5.19 -14.90
CA VAL A 385 -2.59 4.24 -14.41
C VAL A 385 -2.15 3.79 -13.02
N GLN A 386 -3.01 4.00 -12.02
CA GLN A 386 -2.71 3.73 -10.60
C GLN A 386 -3.02 2.28 -10.19
N GLU A 387 -2.99 1.35 -11.15
CA GLU A 387 -3.18 -0.09 -10.93
C GLU A 387 -2.30 -0.92 -11.89
N GLY A 388 -2.18 -2.20 -11.58
CA GLY A 388 -1.55 -3.18 -12.45
C GLY A 388 -1.60 -4.59 -11.87
N GLU A 389 -0.57 -5.35 -12.17
CA GLU A 389 -0.48 -6.77 -11.88
C GLU A 389 0.59 -7.00 -10.80
N ALA A 390 0.29 -7.88 -9.84
CA ALA A 390 1.22 -8.26 -8.78
C ALA A 390 1.39 -9.78 -8.69
N ILE A 391 2.60 -10.23 -8.39
CA ILE A 391 2.92 -11.63 -8.07
C ILE A 391 3.51 -11.65 -6.67
N PHE A 392 2.89 -12.41 -5.78
CA PHE A 392 3.43 -12.76 -4.47
C PHE A 392 3.87 -14.22 -4.45
N TYR A 393 4.93 -14.50 -3.71
CA TYR A 393 5.46 -15.85 -3.54
C TYR A 393 5.97 -16.06 -2.12
N ARG A 394 5.90 -17.30 -1.66
CA ARG A 394 6.44 -17.73 -0.36
C ARG A 394 7.95 -17.62 -0.32
N LYS A 395 8.49 -16.82 0.60
CA LYS A 395 9.94 -16.54 0.71
C LYS A 395 10.75 -17.73 1.21
N ASP A 396 10.11 -18.65 1.92
CA ASP A 396 10.69 -19.90 2.41
C ASP A 396 10.77 -20.98 1.32
N ARG A 397 10.06 -20.82 0.19
CA ARG A 397 10.09 -21.75 -0.94
C ARG A 397 10.76 -21.20 -2.19
N PHE A 398 10.76 -19.88 -2.38
CA PHE A 398 11.30 -19.25 -3.59
C PHE A 398 12.16 -18.03 -3.30
N THR A 399 13.08 -17.75 -4.21
CA THR A 399 13.82 -16.48 -4.31
C THR A 399 13.55 -15.86 -5.68
N ALA A 400 13.17 -14.58 -5.74
CA ALA A 400 13.09 -13.88 -7.01
C ALA A 400 14.49 -13.59 -7.57
N ILE A 401 14.67 -13.89 -8.85
CA ILE A 401 15.94 -13.70 -9.57
C ILE A 401 15.88 -12.41 -10.37
N ASN A 402 14.96 -12.33 -11.33
CA ASN A 402 14.76 -11.13 -12.16
C ASN A 402 13.28 -10.99 -12.55
N SER A 403 12.84 -9.75 -12.70
CA SER A 403 11.59 -9.42 -13.40
C SER A 403 11.91 -9.19 -14.88
N HIS A 404 11.12 -9.82 -15.75
CA HIS A 404 11.17 -9.69 -17.20
C HIS A 404 9.87 -9.08 -17.73
N SER A 405 9.19 -8.28 -16.92
CA SER A 405 7.86 -7.76 -17.23
C SER A 405 7.88 -6.71 -18.34
N ILE A 406 6.96 -6.83 -19.29
CA ILE A 406 6.87 -5.97 -20.48
C ILE A 406 5.52 -5.28 -20.59
N ARG A 407 5.50 -4.14 -21.29
CA ARG A 407 4.27 -3.64 -21.92
C ARG A 407 4.18 -4.24 -23.31
N ILE A 408 3.10 -4.95 -23.60
CA ILE A 408 2.96 -5.77 -24.81
C ILE A 408 3.11 -4.93 -26.08
N GLY A 409 2.46 -3.77 -26.12
CA GLY A 409 2.52 -2.85 -27.27
C GLY A 409 3.93 -2.29 -27.53
N ASP A 410 4.69 -2.00 -26.47
CA ASP A 410 6.05 -1.47 -26.59
C ASP A 410 7.01 -2.57 -27.05
N TYR A 411 6.88 -3.79 -26.49
CA TYR A 411 7.65 -4.94 -26.93
C TYR A 411 7.39 -5.29 -28.41
N LEU A 412 6.13 -5.31 -28.85
CA LEU A 412 5.81 -5.53 -30.28
C LEU A 412 6.39 -4.44 -31.20
N ARG A 413 6.45 -3.20 -30.73
CA ARG A 413 7.00 -2.06 -31.50
C ARG A 413 8.51 -2.16 -31.63
N ASP A 414 9.20 -2.46 -30.55
CA ASP A 414 10.65 -2.31 -30.44
C ASP A 414 11.41 -3.59 -30.82
N SER A 415 10.79 -4.75 -30.68
CA SER A 415 11.41 -6.04 -31.00
C SER A 415 11.52 -6.28 -32.49
N LYS A 416 12.76 -6.44 -32.96
CA LYS A 416 13.07 -6.74 -34.38
C LYS A 416 12.56 -8.12 -34.81
N HIS A 417 12.63 -9.12 -33.93
CA HIS A 417 12.19 -10.47 -34.26
C HIS A 417 10.65 -10.56 -34.43
N LEU A 418 9.89 -9.61 -33.86
CA LEU A 418 8.44 -9.50 -34.02
C LEU A 418 7.99 -8.66 -35.22
N GLU A 419 8.91 -8.22 -36.09
CA GLU A 419 8.56 -7.45 -37.31
C GLU A 419 7.47 -8.16 -38.12
N HIS A 420 7.57 -9.48 -38.27
CA HIS A 420 6.60 -10.28 -39.01
C HIS A 420 5.19 -10.25 -38.40
N ILE A 421 5.06 -10.23 -37.07
CA ILE A 421 3.77 -10.08 -36.36
C ILE A 421 3.27 -8.64 -36.48
N ARG A 422 4.15 -7.65 -36.28
CA ARG A 422 3.80 -6.23 -36.38
C ARG A 422 3.25 -5.88 -37.76
N GLN A 423 3.86 -6.38 -38.82
CA GLN A 423 3.38 -6.20 -40.20
C GLN A 423 1.96 -6.75 -40.40
N ARG A 424 1.58 -7.83 -39.72
CA ARG A 424 0.20 -8.32 -39.72
C ARG A 424 -0.73 -7.37 -38.97
N CYS A 425 -0.37 -6.96 -37.75
CA CYS A 425 -1.19 -6.05 -36.94
C CYS A 425 -1.54 -4.74 -37.66
N VAL A 426 -0.65 -4.21 -38.51
CA VAL A 426 -0.88 -2.98 -39.29
C VAL A 426 -1.97 -3.16 -40.36
N LEU A 427 -2.26 -4.39 -40.81
CA LEU A 427 -3.30 -4.66 -41.81
C LEU A 427 -4.72 -4.39 -41.27
N VAL A 428 -4.89 -4.42 -39.94
CA VAL A 428 -6.19 -4.23 -39.27
C VAL A 428 -6.07 -3.03 -38.31
N PRO A 429 -6.66 -1.87 -38.63
CA PRO A 429 -6.53 -0.66 -37.83
C PRO A 429 -6.93 -0.83 -36.35
N GLU A 430 -7.98 -1.60 -36.08
CA GLU A 430 -8.44 -1.89 -34.71
C GLU A 430 -7.31 -2.52 -33.87
N ILE A 431 -6.58 -3.49 -34.41
CA ILE A 431 -5.47 -4.12 -33.69
C ILE A 431 -4.33 -3.16 -33.52
N ASN A 432 -3.98 -2.40 -34.56
CA ASN A 432 -2.89 -1.44 -34.48
C ASN A 432 -3.13 -0.41 -33.35
N THR A 433 -4.35 0.13 -33.24
CA THR A 433 -4.74 1.04 -32.17
C THR A 433 -4.81 0.33 -30.81
N HIS A 434 -5.51 -0.79 -30.69
CA HIS A 434 -5.76 -1.42 -29.39
C HIS A 434 -4.60 -2.25 -28.84
N LEU A 435 -3.65 -2.68 -29.68
CA LEU A 435 -2.48 -3.45 -29.26
C LEU A 435 -1.29 -2.55 -28.97
N LEU A 436 -1.00 -1.56 -29.82
CA LEU A 436 0.18 -0.69 -29.67
C LEU A 436 -0.05 0.51 -28.77
N GLU A 437 -1.27 1.05 -28.70
CA GLU A 437 -1.53 2.29 -27.93
C GLU A 437 -2.04 2.00 -26.51
N ARG A 438 -2.50 0.78 -26.22
CA ARG A 438 -2.97 0.39 -24.88
C ARG A 438 -1.82 0.09 -23.93
N ASN A 439 -2.13 0.14 -22.64
CA ASN A 439 -1.20 -0.09 -21.53
C ASN A 439 -1.26 -1.54 -21.01
N THR A 440 -1.67 -2.50 -21.83
CA THR A 440 -1.71 -3.91 -21.40
C THR A 440 -0.29 -4.42 -21.19
N ILE A 441 -0.07 -5.07 -20.05
CA ILE A 441 1.23 -5.61 -19.68
C ILE A 441 1.19 -7.13 -19.57
N LEU A 442 2.39 -7.71 -19.63
CA LEU A 442 2.66 -9.06 -19.19
C LEU A 442 3.69 -8.96 -18.07
N GLN A 443 3.29 -9.29 -16.85
CA GLN A 443 4.22 -9.45 -15.75
C GLN A 443 4.88 -10.82 -15.86
N VAL A 444 6.21 -10.87 -15.79
CA VAL A 444 6.99 -12.12 -15.78
C VAL A 444 8.02 -12.04 -14.67
N LEU A 445 7.91 -12.91 -13.69
CA LEU A 445 8.85 -13.01 -12.58
C LEU A 445 9.55 -14.37 -12.62
N ALA A 446 10.87 -14.36 -12.73
CA ALA A 446 11.68 -15.57 -12.63
C ALA A 446 11.96 -15.88 -11.15
N LEU A 447 11.40 -16.99 -10.68
CA LEU A 447 11.60 -17.51 -9.32
C LEU A 447 12.52 -18.72 -9.36
N GLN A 448 13.40 -18.82 -8.38
CA GLN A 448 14.22 -20.00 -8.14
C GLN A 448 13.72 -20.71 -6.88
N PRO A 449 13.37 -22.01 -6.92
CA PRO A 449 13.05 -22.76 -5.72
C PRO A 449 14.25 -22.83 -4.77
N GLN A 450 13.99 -22.72 -3.46
CA GLN A 450 15.03 -22.81 -2.44
C GLN A 450 15.76 -24.16 -2.52
N GLY A 451 17.09 -24.11 -2.48
CA GLY A 451 17.94 -25.30 -2.60
C GLY A 451 18.04 -25.92 -3.99
N GLN A 452 17.32 -25.42 -5.01
CA GLN A 452 17.34 -25.95 -6.38
C GLN A 452 17.94 -24.94 -7.36
N THR A 453 19.27 -24.84 -7.38
CA THR A 453 19.98 -23.81 -8.15
C THR A 453 19.83 -23.91 -9.67
N ASN A 454 19.41 -25.06 -10.18
CA ASN A 454 19.25 -25.29 -11.61
C ASN A 454 17.82 -25.08 -12.10
N GLU A 455 16.85 -24.90 -11.20
CA GLU A 455 15.44 -24.76 -11.55
C GLU A 455 15.01 -23.30 -11.58
N ILE A 456 14.28 -22.90 -12.62
CA ILE A 456 13.68 -21.57 -12.77
C ILE A 456 12.20 -21.73 -13.11
N PHE A 457 11.39 -20.96 -12.40
CA PHE A 457 9.94 -20.88 -12.55
C PHE A 457 9.63 -19.52 -13.14
N LEU A 458 9.16 -19.48 -14.38
CA LEU A 458 8.62 -18.27 -14.97
C LEU A 458 7.16 -18.15 -14.57
N ILE A 459 6.91 -17.27 -13.60
CA ILE A 459 5.56 -16.95 -13.15
C ILE A 459 5.08 -15.75 -13.96
N CYS A 460 4.07 -15.98 -14.78
CA CYS A 460 3.49 -14.99 -15.66
C CYS A 460 2.11 -14.57 -15.14
N ASN A 461 1.84 -13.27 -15.20
CA ASN A 461 0.56 -12.67 -14.81
C ASN A 461 0.14 -11.62 -15.84
N THR A 462 -1.14 -11.58 -16.21
CA THR A 462 -1.67 -10.60 -17.18
C THR A 462 -3.13 -10.25 -16.90
N HIS A 463 -3.50 -9.04 -17.30
CA HIS A 463 -4.89 -8.62 -17.47
C HIS A 463 -5.10 -8.13 -18.92
N LEU A 464 -5.67 -8.98 -19.77
CA LEU A 464 -5.88 -8.69 -21.19
C LEU A 464 -7.05 -7.71 -21.44
N TYR A 465 -7.17 -7.22 -22.68
CA TYR A 465 -8.16 -6.19 -23.00
C TYR A 465 -9.62 -6.65 -22.82
N PHE A 466 -10.36 -5.93 -21.97
CA PHE A 466 -11.71 -6.25 -21.52
C PHE A 466 -12.83 -6.18 -22.56
N HIS A 467 -12.66 -5.46 -23.68
CA HIS A 467 -13.80 -5.14 -24.55
C HIS A 467 -14.40 -6.41 -25.16
N PRO A 468 -15.73 -6.64 -25.09
CA PRO A 468 -16.34 -7.92 -25.47
C PRO A 468 -16.02 -8.37 -26.91
N THR A 469 -15.98 -7.43 -27.85
CA THR A 469 -15.72 -7.72 -29.28
C THR A 469 -14.24 -7.83 -29.64
N ALA A 470 -13.32 -7.53 -28.71
CA ALA A 470 -11.89 -7.41 -29.00
C ALA A 470 -11.15 -8.76 -28.97
N ASP A 471 -11.78 -9.83 -29.47
CA ASP A 471 -11.25 -11.20 -29.39
C ASP A 471 -9.92 -11.34 -30.15
N ILE A 472 -9.82 -10.68 -31.31
CA ILE A 472 -8.61 -10.69 -32.13
C ILE A 472 -7.48 -9.91 -31.44
N VAL A 473 -7.80 -8.80 -30.78
CA VAL A 473 -6.82 -8.02 -30.01
C VAL A 473 -6.23 -8.88 -28.89
N ARG A 474 -7.09 -9.55 -28.11
CA ARG A 474 -6.63 -10.49 -27.07
C ARG A 474 -5.79 -11.63 -27.64
N CYS A 475 -6.18 -12.18 -28.79
CA CYS A 475 -5.40 -13.22 -29.46
C CYS A 475 -3.98 -12.75 -29.78
N PHE A 476 -3.81 -11.54 -30.32
CA PHE A 476 -2.49 -11.02 -30.62
C PHE A 476 -1.72 -10.56 -29.37
N GLN A 477 -2.40 -10.12 -28.31
CA GLN A 477 -1.76 -9.91 -27.00
C GLN A 477 -1.14 -11.20 -26.48
N VAL A 478 -1.85 -12.32 -26.59
CA VAL A 478 -1.35 -13.66 -26.24
C VAL A 478 -0.18 -14.07 -27.14
N VAL A 479 -0.30 -13.91 -28.47
CA VAL A 479 0.78 -14.27 -29.42
C VAL A 479 2.09 -13.58 -29.04
N VAL A 480 2.05 -12.26 -28.85
CA VAL A 480 3.22 -11.46 -28.48
C VAL A 480 3.76 -11.87 -27.10
N SER A 481 2.88 -12.17 -26.15
CA SER A 481 3.26 -12.64 -24.82
C SER A 481 3.95 -14.01 -24.88
N CYS A 482 3.47 -14.95 -25.70
CA CYS A 482 4.13 -16.24 -25.91
C CYS A 482 5.56 -16.07 -26.44
N GLU A 483 5.76 -15.18 -27.42
CA GLU A 483 7.10 -14.91 -27.96
C GLU A 483 8.04 -14.35 -26.88
N HIS A 484 7.56 -13.44 -26.05
CA HIS A 484 8.36 -12.92 -24.93
C HIS A 484 8.71 -14.00 -23.90
N ILE A 485 7.73 -14.81 -23.48
CA ILE A 485 7.96 -15.90 -22.53
C ILE A 485 8.98 -16.90 -23.08
N LYS A 486 8.95 -17.18 -24.39
CA LYS A 486 9.95 -18.04 -25.04
C LYS A 486 11.33 -17.44 -25.04
N GLU A 487 11.47 -16.15 -25.33
CA GLU A 487 12.76 -15.46 -25.27
C GLU A 487 13.35 -15.56 -23.86
N VAL A 488 12.54 -15.29 -22.83
CA VAL A 488 12.97 -15.40 -21.42
C VAL A 488 13.30 -16.84 -21.05
N LYS A 489 12.51 -17.83 -21.48
CA LYS A 489 12.80 -19.26 -21.27
C LYS A 489 14.14 -19.64 -21.89
N GLN A 490 14.37 -19.28 -23.15
CA GLN A 490 15.62 -19.55 -23.85
C GLN A 490 16.83 -18.88 -23.19
N PHE A 491 16.66 -17.65 -22.69
CA PHE A 491 17.72 -16.94 -21.96
C PHE A 491 18.23 -17.72 -20.74
N TYR A 492 17.34 -18.35 -19.97
CA TYR A 492 17.73 -19.18 -18.83
C TYR A 492 18.19 -20.58 -19.24
N GLU A 493 17.59 -21.20 -20.26
CA GLU A 493 18.03 -22.49 -20.79
C GLU A 493 19.46 -22.43 -21.34
N GLN A 494 19.85 -21.32 -21.99
CA GLN A 494 21.23 -21.07 -22.43
C GLN A 494 22.23 -20.97 -21.28
N GLN A 495 21.76 -20.72 -20.06
CA GLN A 495 22.55 -20.74 -18.82
C GLN A 495 22.49 -22.11 -18.12
N ASN A 496 22.06 -23.16 -18.82
CA ASN A 496 21.86 -24.51 -18.32
C ASN A 496 20.87 -24.59 -17.15
N LYS A 497 19.84 -23.74 -17.16
CA LYS A 497 18.71 -23.85 -16.22
C LYS A 497 17.61 -24.70 -16.82
N ASN A 498 16.96 -25.48 -15.97
CA ASN A 498 15.68 -26.10 -16.28
C ASN A 498 14.57 -25.09 -15.99
N VAL A 499 13.74 -24.80 -16.99
CA VAL A 499 12.75 -23.72 -16.92
C VAL A 499 11.35 -24.30 -17.02
N SER A 500 10.49 -23.93 -16.08
CA SER A 500 9.07 -24.29 -16.05
C SER A 500 8.20 -23.03 -16.11
N ILE A 501 7.07 -23.08 -16.82
CA ILE A 501 6.17 -21.93 -17.00
C ILE A 501 4.85 -22.16 -16.26
N ILE A 502 4.41 -21.13 -15.52
CA ILE A 502 3.06 -20.99 -14.99
C ILE A 502 2.54 -19.62 -15.43
N TRP A 503 1.40 -19.57 -16.10
CA TRP A 503 0.80 -18.33 -16.58
C TRP A 503 -0.64 -18.18 -16.12
N SER A 504 -0.83 -17.29 -15.17
CA SER A 504 -2.12 -16.91 -14.60
C SER A 504 -2.60 -15.56 -15.13
N GLY A 505 -3.88 -15.26 -14.97
CA GLY A 505 -4.38 -13.92 -15.30
C GLY A 505 -5.89 -13.86 -15.50
N ASP A 506 -6.37 -12.62 -15.63
CA ASP A 506 -7.65 -12.31 -16.26
C ASP A 506 -7.40 -12.15 -17.75
N PHE A 507 -7.76 -13.18 -18.52
CA PHE A 507 -7.55 -13.18 -19.95
C PHE A 507 -8.68 -12.46 -20.70
N ASN A 508 -9.76 -12.05 -20.02
CA ASN A 508 -10.98 -11.54 -20.66
C ASN A 508 -11.46 -12.43 -21.83
N ALA A 509 -11.18 -13.73 -21.73
CA ALA A 509 -11.30 -14.71 -22.81
C ALA A 509 -11.77 -16.05 -22.25
N ASN A 510 -12.83 -16.58 -22.87
CA ASN A 510 -13.36 -17.90 -22.53
C ASN A 510 -12.76 -18.99 -23.42
N VAL A 511 -13.13 -20.25 -23.13
CA VAL A 511 -12.62 -21.45 -23.81
C VAL A 511 -12.83 -21.50 -25.33
N THR A 512 -13.76 -20.69 -25.85
CA THR A 512 -14.12 -20.58 -27.27
C THR A 512 -13.63 -19.28 -27.92
N SER A 513 -12.67 -18.59 -27.29
CA SER A 513 -12.02 -17.39 -27.85
C SER A 513 -10.82 -17.76 -28.71
N LEU A 514 -10.44 -16.89 -29.65
CA LEU A 514 -9.22 -17.05 -30.44
C LEU A 514 -7.96 -17.09 -29.56
N ALA A 515 -7.92 -16.26 -28.51
CA ALA A 515 -6.82 -16.20 -27.56
C ALA A 515 -6.62 -17.52 -26.81
N PHE A 516 -7.71 -18.11 -26.31
CA PHE A 516 -7.66 -19.39 -25.62
C PHE A 516 -7.22 -20.51 -26.57
N GLN A 517 -7.80 -20.60 -27.77
CA GLN A 517 -7.41 -21.61 -28.76
C GLN A 517 -5.92 -21.52 -29.14
N PHE A 518 -5.36 -20.31 -29.22
CA PHE A 518 -3.93 -20.12 -29.46
C PHE A 518 -3.08 -20.62 -28.27
N LEU A 519 -3.48 -20.38 -27.02
CA LEU A 519 -2.73 -20.85 -25.84
C LEU A 519 -2.54 -22.37 -25.80
N PHE A 520 -3.53 -23.15 -26.26
CA PHE A 520 -3.44 -24.63 -26.31
C PHE A 520 -2.67 -25.14 -27.52
N SER A 521 -3.01 -24.63 -28.70
CA SER A 521 -2.47 -25.18 -29.94
C SER A 521 -1.10 -24.61 -30.30
N GLY A 522 -0.79 -23.42 -29.80
CA GLY A 522 0.33 -22.60 -30.27
C GLY A 522 0.13 -22.01 -31.66
N CYS A 523 -1.00 -22.26 -32.32
CA CYS A 523 -1.25 -21.88 -33.71
C CYS A 523 -2.47 -20.97 -33.80
N LEU A 524 -2.46 -20.08 -34.78
CA LEU A 524 -3.64 -19.28 -35.11
C LEU A 524 -4.73 -20.18 -35.71
N LEU A 525 -5.98 -19.96 -35.30
CA LEU A 525 -7.10 -20.79 -35.73
C LEU A 525 -7.42 -20.53 -37.20
N THR A 526 -7.49 -21.57 -38.01
CA THR A 526 -7.81 -21.48 -39.44
C THR A 526 -9.24 -21.90 -39.78
N ASP A 527 -10.00 -22.38 -38.79
CA ASP A 527 -11.41 -22.76 -38.99
C ASP A 527 -12.28 -21.52 -39.21
N THR A 528 -12.69 -21.32 -40.45
CA THR A 528 -13.53 -20.20 -40.89
C THR A 528 -14.96 -20.27 -40.37
N ASN A 529 -15.41 -21.41 -39.83
CA ASN A 529 -16.74 -21.57 -39.23
C ASN A 529 -16.76 -21.20 -37.73
N HIS A 530 -15.61 -20.89 -37.13
CA HIS A 530 -15.54 -20.52 -35.73
C HIS A 530 -16.24 -19.18 -35.46
N ARG A 531 -17.00 -19.09 -34.36
CA ARG A 531 -17.84 -17.91 -34.06
C ARG A 531 -17.10 -16.57 -33.96
N SER A 532 -15.84 -16.61 -33.52
CA SER A 532 -14.98 -15.41 -33.42
C SER A 532 -14.22 -15.10 -34.71
N TYR A 533 -14.34 -15.94 -35.73
CA TYR A 533 -13.68 -15.73 -37.02
C TYR A 533 -14.44 -14.66 -37.81
N ASN A 534 -13.73 -13.64 -38.28
CA ASN A 534 -14.29 -12.58 -39.11
C ASN A 534 -13.30 -12.18 -40.23
N GLU A 535 -13.68 -11.22 -41.08
CA GLU A 535 -12.85 -10.77 -42.21
C GLU A 535 -11.51 -10.16 -41.78
N ASP A 536 -11.49 -9.44 -40.66
CA ASP A 536 -10.26 -8.88 -40.11
C ASP A 536 -9.29 -9.98 -39.67
N TYR A 537 -9.79 -10.99 -38.95
CA TYR A 537 -8.97 -12.13 -38.55
C TYR A 537 -8.48 -12.92 -39.77
N ALA A 538 -9.36 -13.15 -40.75
CA ALA A 538 -8.99 -13.79 -42.02
C ALA A 538 -7.84 -13.05 -42.70
N THR A 539 -7.88 -11.72 -42.71
CA THR A 539 -6.83 -10.87 -43.31
C THR A 539 -5.49 -11.05 -42.61
N LEU A 540 -5.50 -11.16 -41.28
CA LEU A 540 -4.28 -11.33 -40.49
C LEU A 540 -3.62 -12.68 -40.70
N ILE A 541 -4.42 -13.75 -40.69
CA ILE A 541 -3.91 -15.12 -40.74
C ILE A 541 -3.63 -15.61 -42.16
N LYS A 542 -4.12 -14.90 -43.20
CA LYS A 542 -3.92 -15.28 -44.60
C LYS A 542 -2.43 -15.39 -44.92
N ASP A 543 -2.00 -16.59 -45.33
CA ASP A 543 -0.60 -16.91 -45.61
C ASP A 543 0.33 -16.61 -44.42
N PHE A 544 -0.19 -16.62 -43.19
CA PHE A 544 0.55 -16.39 -41.96
C PHE A 544 0.58 -17.66 -41.11
N ASN A 545 1.60 -18.48 -41.34
CA ASN A 545 1.84 -19.66 -40.52
C ASN A 545 2.73 -19.27 -39.33
N HIS A 546 2.12 -18.93 -38.21
CA HIS A 546 2.80 -18.62 -36.97
C HIS A 546 2.49 -19.69 -35.92
N ASN A 547 3.55 -20.33 -35.41
CA ASN A 547 3.48 -21.28 -34.33
C ASN A 547 4.29 -20.75 -33.16
N SER A 548 3.61 -20.44 -32.07
CA SER A 548 4.22 -20.15 -30.79
C SER A 548 3.68 -21.01 -29.64
N SER A 549 3.79 -22.34 -29.77
CA SER A 549 3.40 -23.24 -28.67
C SER A 549 4.32 -23.13 -27.45
N LEU A 550 3.71 -22.99 -26.28
CA LEU A 550 4.34 -23.10 -24.96
C LEU A 550 4.03 -24.47 -24.29
N GLU A 551 3.32 -25.37 -24.99
CA GLU A 551 2.89 -26.68 -24.47
C GLU A 551 2.14 -26.59 -23.12
N LEU A 552 1.28 -25.58 -22.99
CA LEU A 552 0.53 -25.31 -21.78
C LEU A 552 -0.70 -26.23 -21.66
N SER A 553 -1.03 -26.57 -20.42
CA SER A 553 -2.24 -27.25 -20.00
C SER A 553 -3.02 -26.35 -19.03
N THR A 554 -4.29 -26.68 -18.81
CA THR A 554 -5.16 -26.00 -17.84
C THR A 554 -6.08 -27.02 -17.16
N TYR A 555 -6.93 -26.54 -16.25
CA TYR A 555 -8.01 -27.30 -15.61
C TYR A 555 -9.37 -26.99 -16.27
N SER A 556 -10.33 -27.92 -16.15
CA SER A 556 -11.65 -27.79 -16.80
C SER A 556 -12.80 -27.97 -15.79
N GLN A 557 -13.05 -27.00 -14.90
CA GLN A 557 -13.93 -27.28 -13.74
C GLN A 557 -14.83 -26.13 -13.22
N TYR A 558 -14.70 -24.88 -13.69
CA TYR A 558 -15.55 -23.79 -13.18
C TYR A 558 -16.66 -23.40 -14.15
N ALA A 559 -17.83 -23.04 -13.61
CA ALA A 559 -18.94 -22.50 -14.37
C ALA A 559 -18.71 -21.03 -14.77
N TYR A 560 -18.15 -20.25 -13.85
CA TYR A 560 -17.76 -18.86 -14.04
C TYR A 560 -16.67 -18.49 -13.03
N THR A 561 -15.89 -17.47 -13.39
CA THR A 561 -14.88 -16.82 -12.54
C THR A 561 -15.18 -15.34 -12.35
N ASN A 562 -15.96 -14.74 -13.27
CA ASN A 562 -16.59 -13.42 -13.11
C ASN A 562 -18.11 -13.58 -13.14
N TYR A 563 -18.83 -12.83 -12.29
CA TYR A 563 -20.29 -12.86 -12.25
C TYR A 563 -20.89 -11.46 -12.00
N MET A 564 -21.29 -10.81 -13.09
CA MET A 564 -22.07 -9.57 -13.12
C MET A 564 -23.48 -9.81 -13.68
N LEU A 565 -24.39 -8.84 -13.47
CA LEU A 565 -25.80 -8.94 -13.88
C LEU A 565 -25.97 -9.31 -15.38
N ASN A 566 -25.15 -8.72 -16.25
CA ASN A 566 -25.26 -8.87 -17.71
C ASN A 566 -24.17 -9.76 -18.31
N PHE A 567 -23.25 -10.29 -17.49
CA PHE A 567 -22.15 -11.11 -17.95
C PHE A 567 -21.67 -12.04 -16.85
N HIS A 568 -21.52 -13.32 -17.17
CA HIS A 568 -20.88 -14.29 -16.30
C HIS A 568 -20.16 -15.31 -17.18
N GLY A 569 -18.99 -15.73 -16.76
CA GLY A 569 -18.19 -16.68 -17.53
C GLY A 569 -16.83 -16.94 -16.92
N VAL A 570 -16.13 -17.92 -17.50
CA VAL A 570 -14.74 -18.23 -17.14
C VAL A 570 -13.82 -17.39 -18.00
N ILE A 571 -13.25 -16.36 -17.40
CA ILE A 571 -12.27 -15.45 -18.05
C ILE A 571 -10.92 -15.41 -17.32
N ASP A 572 -10.88 -15.94 -16.09
CA ASP A 572 -9.67 -16.08 -15.29
C ASP A 572 -9.14 -17.52 -15.40
N HIS A 573 -7.84 -17.65 -15.67
CA HIS A 573 -7.21 -18.95 -15.94
C HIS A 573 -5.84 -19.06 -15.28
N ILE A 574 -5.45 -20.29 -14.95
CA ILE A 574 -4.07 -20.66 -14.61
C ILE A 574 -3.61 -21.75 -15.58
N PHE A 575 -2.71 -21.38 -16.47
CA PHE A 575 -2.02 -22.27 -17.38
C PHE A 575 -0.68 -22.72 -16.80
N PHE A 576 -0.24 -23.93 -17.13
CA PHE A 576 1.03 -24.48 -16.67
C PHE A 576 1.62 -25.42 -17.72
N GLU A 577 2.94 -25.55 -17.78
CA GLU A 577 3.62 -26.46 -18.72
C GLU A 577 3.31 -27.93 -18.38
N GLY A 578 2.51 -28.60 -19.20
CA GLY A 578 1.93 -29.91 -18.86
C GLY A 578 2.95 -31.05 -18.74
N LYS A 579 4.15 -30.87 -19.28
CA LYS A 579 5.29 -31.81 -19.11
C LYS A 579 6.02 -31.62 -17.78
N LYS A 580 5.83 -30.48 -17.11
CA LYS A 580 6.51 -30.09 -15.87
C LYS A 580 5.60 -30.19 -14.65
N PHE A 581 4.30 -30.07 -14.86
CA PHE A 581 3.32 -30.08 -13.78
C PHE A 581 2.16 -31.01 -14.08
N GLN A 582 1.74 -31.76 -13.06
CA GLN A 582 0.51 -32.52 -13.05
C GLN A 582 -0.54 -31.75 -12.26
N PHE A 583 -1.74 -31.58 -12.84
CA PHE A 583 -2.88 -31.02 -12.14
C PHE A 583 -3.39 -31.99 -11.06
N LYS A 584 -3.60 -31.51 -9.83
CA LYS A 584 -4.19 -32.32 -8.74
C LYS A 584 -5.67 -32.01 -8.56
N ARG A 585 -6.00 -30.74 -8.26
CA ARG A 585 -7.38 -30.32 -8.00
C ARG A 585 -7.56 -28.80 -8.10
N CYS A 586 -8.81 -28.42 -8.28
CA CYS A 586 -9.31 -27.06 -8.09
C CYS A 586 -9.97 -26.93 -6.73
N ILE A 587 -9.79 -25.80 -6.04
CA ILE A 587 -10.62 -25.49 -4.88
C ILE A 587 -11.98 -24.97 -5.40
N PRO A 588 -13.11 -25.61 -5.03
CA PRO A 588 -14.43 -25.24 -5.55
C PRO A 588 -14.72 -23.74 -5.39
N MET A 589 -15.45 -23.20 -6.37
CA MET A 589 -16.03 -21.86 -6.25
C MET A 589 -17.14 -21.86 -5.21
N PRO A 590 -17.52 -20.68 -4.68
CA PRO A 590 -18.78 -20.51 -3.97
C PRO A 590 -19.95 -21.10 -4.76
N THR A 591 -20.96 -21.58 -4.05
CA THR A 591 -22.19 -22.09 -4.65
C THR A 591 -22.90 -20.98 -5.43
N HIS A 592 -23.71 -21.37 -6.42
CA HIS A 592 -24.46 -20.38 -7.20
C HIS A 592 -25.42 -19.57 -6.32
N GLU A 593 -25.97 -20.18 -5.27
CA GLU A 593 -26.81 -19.51 -4.27
C GLU A 593 -26.02 -18.42 -3.51
N GLU A 594 -24.80 -18.71 -3.06
CA GLU A 594 -23.92 -17.71 -2.41
C GLU A 594 -23.54 -16.56 -3.36
N VAL A 595 -23.28 -16.86 -4.63
CA VAL A 595 -22.89 -15.86 -5.64
C VAL A 595 -24.06 -14.95 -6.02
N THR A 596 -25.27 -15.50 -6.06
CA THR A 596 -26.49 -14.78 -6.49
C THR A 596 -27.35 -14.26 -5.35
N GLU A 597 -26.94 -14.46 -4.08
CA GLU A 597 -27.64 -13.97 -2.89
C GLU A 597 -27.99 -12.48 -3.00
N PHE A 598 -27.08 -11.68 -3.59
CA PHE A 598 -27.24 -10.25 -3.83
C PHE A 598 -27.36 -9.91 -5.33
N SER A 599 -27.95 -10.80 -6.12
CA SER A 599 -28.10 -10.76 -7.58
C SER A 599 -26.81 -11.01 -8.38
N ALA A 600 -25.70 -10.36 -8.03
CA ALA A 600 -24.40 -10.51 -8.70
C ALA A 600 -23.24 -10.02 -7.79
N LEU A 601 -22.02 -9.99 -8.31
CA LEU A 601 -20.80 -9.59 -7.61
C LEU A 601 -20.28 -8.21 -8.09
N PRO A 602 -19.64 -7.40 -7.24
CA PRO A 602 -19.33 -7.65 -5.83
C PRO A 602 -20.55 -7.52 -4.92
N SER A 603 -20.40 -7.93 -3.66
CA SER A 603 -21.45 -7.86 -2.64
C SER A 603 -20.87 -7.57 -1.25
N CYS A 604 -21.72 -7.52 -0.23
CA CYS A 604 -21.26 -7.42 1.16
C CYS A 604 -20.43 -8.63 1.63
N LYS A 605 -20.50 -9.78 0.93
CA LYS A 605 -19.76 -11.00 1.30
C LYS A 605 -18.58 -11.30 0.38
N ILE A 606 -18.59 -10.78 -0.85
CA ILE A 606 -17.57 -11.05 -1.87
C ILE A 606 -17.04 -9.71 -2.40
N PRO A 607 -15.75 -9.39 -2.19
CA PRO A 607 -15.20 -8.04 -2.38
C PRO A 607 -14.71 -7.72 -3.80
N SER A 608 -14.99 -8.58 -4.78
CA SER A 608 -14.65 -8.41 -6.20
C SER A 608 -15.80 -8.93 -7.06
N ASP A 609 -15.92 -8.44 -8.29
CA ASP A 609 -16.80 -9.03 -9.31
C ASP A 609 -16.24 -10.36 -9.88
N HIS A 610 -14.97 -10.66 -9.57
CA HIS A 610 -14.33 -11.95 -9.82
C HIS A 610 -14.26 -12.83 -8.55
N LEU A 611 -14.08 -14.12 -8.78
CA LEU A 611 -13.83 -15.15 -7.77
C LEU A 611 -12.39 -15.64 -7.91
N ALA A 612 -11.66 -15.70 -6.79
CA ALA A 612 -10.28 -16.20 -6.81
C ALA A 612 -10.21 -17.62 -7.35
N VAL A 613 -9.40 -17.83 -8.40
CA VAL A 613 -9.08 -19.14 -8.94
C VAL A 613 -7.98 -19.75 -8.10
N VAL A 614 -8.22 -20.93 -7.51
CA VAL A 614 -7.22 -21.63 -6.68
C VAL A 614 -7.01 -23.04 -7.19
N VAL A 615 -5.76 -23.37 -7.53
CA VAL A 615 -5.37 -24.63 -8.17
C VAL A 615 -4.19 -25.24 -7.42
N GLU A 616 -4.22 -26.57 -7.25
CA GLU A 616 -3.08 -27.32 -6.74
C GLU A 616 -2.46 -28.17 -7.86
N LEU A 617 -1.15 -28.02 -8.04
CA LEU A 617 -0.31 -28.75 -8.99
C LEU A 617 0.72 -29.60 -8.24
N GLU A 618 1.25 -30.63 -8.90
CA GLU A 618 2.41 -31.41 -8.46
C GLU A 618 3.51 -31.30 -9.52
N MET A 619 4.74 -31.01 -9.11
CA MET A 619 5.90 -31.02 -10.00
C MET A 619 6.23 -32.45 -10.46
N ILE A 620 6.36 -32.63 -11.77
CA ILE A 620 6.78 -33.89 -12.39
C ILE A 620 8.31 -33.93 -12.36
N LYS A 621 8.87 -34.96 -11.72
CA LYS A 621 10.33 -35.19 -11.63
C LYS A 621 10.93 -35.77 -12.89
#